data_AF-A0A6A6FZI6-F1
#
_entry.id   AF-A0A6A6FZI6-F1
#
_cell.length_a   1.000
_cell.length_b   1.000
_cell.length_c   1.000
_cell.angle_alpha   90.00
_cell.angle_beta   90.00
_cell.angle_gamma   90.00
#
_symmetry.space_group_name_H-M   'P 1'
#
loop_
_entity.id
_entity.type
_entity.pdbx_description
1 polymer ?
#
loop_
_entity_poly.entity_id
_entity_poly.type
_entity_poly.pdbx_seq_one_letter_code
_entity_poly.pdbx_strand_id
1 'polypeptide(L)'
;TENLMTSIFLSKKAKILEQLSTPTQDYTDASPKGSVDAPVQTLVKQINDIDSLVTTSSCSGRIAIYIEGAKIVSTEPENVGGASSVAKSSQGKGGGSWLFVSHTPLDDRFGEDASNSLFSQLLSSAQNESHVSVSPQMQTSTDLHSATPPGARLLHFKFEPLILHILCSSLWAARKVLIASQAAGFRESGISSVPEPSIPIDTQDGHVMVAVRTTGLTMDAPIGYLGEDDNIKLNVSDAYLGSLIKMGNQRFATNEQRKQRLRDGIM
;
A
#
# COMPACT_ATOMS: atom_id res chain seq x y z
N THR A 1 24.66 -27.75 11.98
CA THR A 1 23.90 -26.50 12.21
C THR A 1 23.35 -25.94 10.90
N GLU A 2 24.17 -25.78 9.86
CA GLU A 2 23.76 -25.23 8.54
C GLU A 2 22.70 -26.08 7.80
N ASN A 3 22.82 -27.41 7.83
CA ASN A 3 21.83 -28.33 7.25
C ASN A 3 20.45 -28.27 7.95
N LEU A 4 20.43 -28.01 9.26
CA LEU A 4 19.19 -27.92 10.04
C LEU A 4 18.46 -26.60 9.74
N MET A 5 19.19 -25.47 9.69
CA MET A 5 18.59 -24.18 9.33
C MET A 5 18.02 -24.18 7.92
N THR A 6 18.71 -24.83 6.98
CA THR A 6 18.24 -24.98 5.60
C THR A 6 16.93 -25.78 5.54
N SER A 7 16.84 -26.90 6.26
CA SER A 7 15.63 -27.72 6.34
C SER A 7 14.44 -26.96 6.95
N ILE A 8 14.67 -26.20 8.03
CA ILE A 8 13.64 -25.38 8.68
C ILE A 8 13.12 -24.30 7.73
N PHE A 9 14.02 -23.60 7.03
CA PHE A 9 13.61 -22.61 6.03
C PHE A 9 12.78 -23.22 4.90
N LEU A 10 13.20 -24.35 4.34
CA LEU A 10 12.46 -25.01 3.25
C LEU A 10 11.07 -25.46 3.70
N SER A 11 10.94 -25.99 4.91
CA SER A 11 9.63 -26.35 5.49
C SER A 11 8.73 -25.12 5.64
N LYS A 12 9.27 -24.00 6.12
CA LYS A 12 8.50 -22.75 6.25
C LYS A 12 8.15 -22.14 4.89
N LYS A 13 9.09 -22.14 3.94
CA LYS A 13 8.86 -21.70 2.56
C LYS A 13 7.73 -22.49 1.92
N ALA A 14 7.71 -23.81 2.07
CA ALA A 14 6.63 -24.65 1.56
C ALA A 14 5.26 -24.22 2.13
N LYS A 15 5.16 -23.99 3.44
CA LYS A 15 3.93 -23.49 4.10
C LYS A 15 3.50 -22.12 3.57
N ILE A 16 4.44 -21.19 3.40
CA ILE A 16 4.12 -19.84 2.87
C ILE A 16 3.65 -19.94 1.42
N LEU A 17 4.26 -20.79 0.60
CA LEU A 17 3.85 -20.98 -0.79
C LEU A 17 2.47 -21.64 -0.89
N GLU A 18 2.16 -22.59 -0.01
CA GLU A 18 0.82 -23.16 0.11
C GLU A 18 -0.21 -22.06 0.42
N GLN A 19 0.08 -21.20 1.40
CA GLN A 19 -0.78 -20.05 1.75
C GLN A 19 -0.94 -19.04 0.61
N LEU A 20 0.12 -18.75 -0.13
CA LEU A 20 0.07 -17.84 -1.29
C LEU A 20 -0.67 -18.45 -2.49
N SER A 21 -0.79 -19.77 -2.55
CA SER A 21 -1.46 -20.51 -3.64
C SER A 21 -2.97 -20.70 -3.41
N THR A 22 -3.46 -20.48 -2.19
CA THR A 22 -4.90 -20.56 -1.87
C THR A 22 -5.69 -19.46 -2.59
N PRO A 23 -6.80 -19.78 -3.29
CA PRO A 23 -7.66 -18.80 -3.91
C PRO A 23 -8.19 -17.77 -2.90
N THR A 24 -8.41 -16.53 -3.37
CA THR A 24 -8.68 -15.30 -2.61
C THR A 24 -9.85 -15.34 -1.61
N GLN A 25 -10.67 -16.39 -1.60
CA GLN A 25 -11.81 -16.52 -0.68
C GLN A 25 -11.39 -16.91 0.75
N ASP A 26 -10.18 -17.47 0.95
CA ASP A 26 -9.71 -17.95 2.27
C ASP A 26 -8.35 -17.35 2.71
N TYR A 27 -7.75 -16.44 1.93
CA TYR A 27 -6.46 -15.82 2.24
C TYR A 27 -6.59 -14.31 2.49
N THR A 28 -6.03 -13.87 3.61
CA THR A 28 -5.83 -12.45 3.92
C THR A 28 -4.34 -12.17 3.81
N ASP A 29 -3.88 -11.69 2.65
CA ASP A 29 -2.62 -10.94 2.59
C ASP A 29 -2.64 -9.87 3.70
N ALA A 30 -1.51 -9.62 4.36
CA ALA A 30 -1.42 -8.53 5.33
C ALA A 30 -1.57 -7.15 4.66
N SER A 31 -1.52 -7.10 3.34
CA SER A 31 -2.03 -5.99 2.53
C SER A 31 -3.56 -5.91 2.62
N PRO A 32 -4.17 -4.72 2.74
CA PRO A 32 -5.63 -4.53 2.84
C PRO A 32 -6.48 -5.21 1.75
N LYS A 33 -5.87 -5.69 0.66
CA LYS A 33 -6.53 -6.30 -0.52
C LYS A 33 -6.74 -7.81 -0.41
N GLY A 34 -6.02 -8.53 0.46
CA GLY A 34 -6.20 -9.99 0.61
C GLY A 34 -5.73 -10.85 -0.58
N SER A 35 -5.13 -10.27 -1.62
CA SER A 35 -4.57 -11.00 -2.78
C SER A 35 -3.32 -10.34 -3.33
N VAL A 36 -2.44 -11.14 -3.94
CA VAL A 36 -1.26 -10.64 -4.66
C VAL A 36 -1.71 -9.84 -5.88
N ASP A 37 -1.24 -8.59 -5.98
CA ASP A 37 -1.52 -7.74 -7.14
C ASP A 37 -1.03 -8.38 -8.44
N ALA A 38 -1.90 -8.45 -9.46
CA ALA A 38 -1.54 -8.99 -10.76
C ALA A 38 -0.23 -8.38 -11.34
N PRO A 39 0.04 -7.05 -11.22
CA PRO A 39 1.28 -6.46 -11.71
C PRO A 39 2.57 -6.86 -10.97
N VAL A 40 2.52 -7.48 -9.79
CA VAL A 40 3.71 -7.96 -9.06
C VAL A 40 3.84 -9.48 -9.02
N GLN A 41 2.78 -10.20 -9.40
CA GLN A 41 2.71 -11.67 -9.32
C GLN A 41 3.88 -12.37 -10.01
N THR A 42 4.29 -11.90 -11.20
CA THR A 42 5.44 -12.47 -11.92
C THR A 42 6.74 -12.33 -11.13
N LEU A 43 7.01 -11.16 -10.56
CA LEU A 43 8.21 -10.94 -9.74
C LEU A 43 8.16 -11.80 -8.47
N VAL A 44 7.01 -11.83 -7.79
CA VAL A 44 6.80 -12.66 -6.59
C VAL A 44 7.11 -14.12 -6.89
N LYS A 45 6.56 -14.65 -7.99
CA LYS A 45 6.82 -16.03 -8.41
C LYS A 45 8.31 -16.28 -8.65
N GLN A 46 8.98 -15.39 -9.39
CA GLN A 46 10.41 -15.54 -9.69
C GLN A 46 11.29 -15.50 -8.45
N ILE A 47 10.99 -14.61 -7.49
CA ILE A 47 11.70 -14.58 -6.19
C ILE A 47 11.46 -15.88 -5.44
N ASN A 48 10.22 -16.39 -5.44
CA ASN A 48 9.84 -17.63 -4.76
C ASN A 48 10.42 -18.89 -5.42
N ASP A 49 10.81 -18.84 -6.69
CA ASP A 49 11.52 -19.92 -7.37
C ASP A 49 12.99 -20.05 -6.87
N ILE A 50 13.53 -19.07 -6.11
CA ILE A 50 14.89 -19.12 -5.53
C ILE A 50 14.88 -19.84 -4.18
N ASP A 51 15.63 -20.94 -4.05
CA ASP A 51 15.67 -21.80 -2.85
C ASP A 51 15.94 -21.08 -1.53
N SER A 52 16.69 -19.98 -1.57
CA SER A 52 17.06 -19.21 -0.38
C SER A 52 16.08 -18.09 -0.01
N LEU A 53 15.00 -17.89 -0.78
CA LEU A 53 14.07 -16.77 -0.63
C LEU A 53 12.60 -17.22 -0.65
N VAL A 54 11.75 -16.48 0.05
CA VAL A 54 10.29 -16.54 -0.09
C VAL A 54 9.65 -15.21 0.30
N THR A 55 8.71 -14.70 -0.50
CA THR A 55 7.95 -13.49 -0.21
C THR A 55 6.84 -13.78 0.81
N THR A 56 6.58 -12.87 1.75
CA THR A 56 5.49 -13.02 2.72
C THR A 56 4.36 -12.00 2.56
N SER A 57 4.63 -10.87 1.92
CA SER A 57 3.64 -9.88 1.52
C SER A 57 4.21 -8.99 0.41
N SER A 58 3.32 -8.45 -0.42
CA SER A 58 3.70 -7.64 -1.59
C SER A 58 2.63 -6.61 -1.93
N CYS A 59 3.05 -5.45 -2.42
CA CYS A 59 2.18 -4.46 -3.07
C CYS A 59 2.89 -3.98 -4.34
N SER A 60 2.22 -3.99 -5.50
CA SER A 60 2.83 -3.57 -6.78
C SER A 60 3.13 -2.06 -6.87
N GLY A 61 2.59 -1.30 -5.93
CA GLY A 61 2.45 0.15 -5.99
C GLY A 61 1.03 0.53 -6.43
N ARG A 62 0.57 1.69 -5.96
CA ARG A 62 -0.83 2.14 -6.13
C ARG A 62 -0.96 3.66 -6.18
N ILE A 63 -1.96 4.11 -6.93
CA ILE A 63 -2.59 5.42 -6.74
C ILE A 63 -3.78 5.23 -5.81
N ALA A 64 -3.99 6.16 -4.89
CA ALA A 64 -5.12 6.11 -3.99
C ALA A 64 -5.64 7.49 -3.61
N ILE A 65 -6.93 7.56 -3.29
CA ILE A 65 -7.53 8.68 -2.55
C ILE A 65 -7.87 8.18 -1.15
N TYR A 66 -7.33 8.85 -0.14
CA TYR A 66 -7.43 8.45 1.25
C TYR A 66 -7.96 9.60 2.11
N ILE A 67 -8.96 9.32 2.95
CA ILE A 67 -9.39 10.24 4.02
C ILE A 67 -8.65 9.87 5.30
N GLU A 68 -8.06 10.85 5.98
CA GLU A 68 -7.52 10.68 7.33
C GLU A 68 -8.56 10.15 8.31
N GLY A 69 -8.11 9.45 9.35
CA GLY A 69 -8.99 9.04 10.44
C GLY A 69 -9.40 10.20 11.34
N ALA A 70 -10.42 9.99 12.17
CA ALA A 70 -10.79 10.97 13.19
C ALA A 70 -9.60 11.17 14.14
N LYS A 71 -9.18 12.43 14.34
CA LYS A 71 -8.19 12.76 15.37
C LYS A 71 -8.84 12.50 16.73
N ILE A 72 -8.32 11.53 17.49
CA ILE A 72 -8.67 11.40 18.90
C ILE A 72 -8.02 12.60 19.59
N VAL A 73 -8.81 13.64 19.86
CA VAL A 73 -8.38 14.72 20.75
C VAL A 73 -8.41 14.13 22.15
N SER A 74 -7.26 13.70 22.65
CA SER A 74 -7.10 13.17 24.00
C SER A 74 -7.26 14.31 25.02
N THR A 75 -8.49 14.55 25.43
CA THR A 75 -8.82 15.17 26.72
C THR A 75 -9.50 14.09 27.56
N GLU A 76 -8.74 13.46 28.45
CA GLU A 76 -9.15 12.42 29.43
C GLU A 76 -10.24 12.91 30.43
N PRO A 77 -10.91 12.04 31.22
CA PRO A 77 -11.15 10.59 31.09
C PRO A 77 -12.66 10.21 31.13
N GLU A 78 -12.93 8.95 30.73
CA GLU A 78 -14.08 8.06 30.98
C GLU A 78 -15.55 8.58 30.99
N ASN A 79 -16.35 7.84 30.19
CA ASN A 79 -17.77 7.50 30.38
C ASN A 79 -18.81 8.56 29.96
N VAL A 80 -19.49 8.34 28.83
CA VAL A 80 -20.91 7.95 28.73
C VAL A 80 -21.17 7.53 27.27
N GLY A 81 -21.81 6.37 27.10
CA GLY A 81 -22.17 5.81 25.80
C GLY A 81 -23.08 6.72 24.97
N GLY A 82 -22.73 6.86 23.70
CA GLY A 82 -23.56 7.45 22.65
C GLY A 82 -23.05 6.96 21.30
N ALA A 83 -23.79 6.07 20.67
CA ALA A 83 -23.45 5.48 19.39
C ALA A 83 -23.46 6.56 18.29
N SER A 84 -22.28 6.92 17.79
CA SER A 84 -22.13 7.62 16.51
C SER A 84 -21.73 6.61 15.45
N SER A 85 -22.63 6.41 14.49
CA SER A 85 -22.64 5.36 13.48
C SER A 85 -21.85 5.73 12.23
N VAL A 86 -20.56 6.06 12.40
CA VAL A 86 -19.62 5.95 11.27
C VAL A 86 -18.89 4.64 11.47
N ALA A 87 -19.21 3.66 10.63
CA ALA A 87 -18.64 2.33 10.67
C ALA A 87 -17.11 2.42 10.85
N LYS A 88 -16.60 1.77 11.91
CA LYS A 88 -15.17 1.49 12.06
C LYS A 88 -14.75 0.60 10.90
N SER A 89 -14.42 1.17 9.75
CA SER A 89 -13.73 0.44 8.70
C SER A 89 -12.32 0.17 9.20
N SER A 90 -12.00 -1.09 9.46
CA SER A 90 -10.69 -1.60 9.89
C SER A 90 -9.58 -1.45 8.82
N GLN A 91 -9.75 -0.54 7.86
CA GLN A 91 -8.97 -0.48 6.62
C GLN A 91 -8.21 0.85 6.51
N GLY A 92 -7.31 1.06 7.46
CA GLY A 92 -6.43 2.22 7.56
C GLY A 92 -5.89 2.31 8.98
N LYS A 93 -4.57 2.16 9.17
CA LYS A 93 -3.96 2.33 10.50
C LYS A 93 -4.29 3.76 10.99
N GLY A 94 -5.14 3.88 12.00
CA GLY A 94 -5.59 5.18 12.53
C GLY A 94 -7.03 5.59 12.19
N GLY A 95 -7.86 4.71 11.61
CA GLY A 95 -9.30 4.97 11.43
C GLY A 95 -9.68 5.80 10.20
N GLY A 96 -8.76 5.95 9.24
CA GLY A 96 -9.05 6.54 7.92
C GLY A 96 -9.62 5.52 6.94
N SER A 97 -9.96 6.00 5.74
CA SER A 97 -10.67 5.20 4.73
C SER A 97 -10.14 5.46 3.31
N TRP A 98 -10.00 4.39 2.53
CA TRP A 98 -9.67 4.45 1.11
C TRP A 98 -10.94 4.70 0.29
N LEU A 99 -11.01 5.82 -0.42
CA LEU A 99 -12.13 6.15 -1.33
C LEU A 99 -11.87 5.69 -2.76
N PHE A 100 -10.59 5.63 -3.12
CA PHE A 100 -10.13 5.20 -4.42
C PHE A 100 -8.83 4.43 -4.27
N VAL A 101 -8.70 3.30 -4.97
CA VAL A 101 -7.44 2.55 -5.08
C VAL A 101 -7.31 2.00 -6.49
N SER A 102 -6.16 2.22 -7.14
CA SER A 102 -5.77 1.52 -8.37
C SER A 102 -4.33 1.06 -8.26
N HIS A 103 -4.08 -0.21 -8.60
CA HIS A 103 -2.74 -0.80 -8.69
C HIS A 103 -2.14 -0.72 -10.11
N THR A 104 -2.83 -0.03 -11.02
CA THR A 104 -2.42 0.17 -12.41
C THR A 104 -2.47 1.67 -12.77
N PRO A 105 -1.71 2.10 -13.79
CA PRO A 105 -1.85 3.45 -14.33
C PRO A 105 -3.31 3.78 -14.66
N LEU A 106 -3.73 5.00 -14.33
CA LEU A 106 -5.06 5.49 -14.66
C LEU A 106 -5.11 5.87 -16.14
N ASP A 107 -6.28 5.69 -16.76
CA ASP A 107 -6.49 6.01 -18.16
C ASP A 107 -6.21 7.49 -18.47
N ASP A 108 -5.49 7.80 -19.54
CA ASP A 108 -5.21 9.18 -19.93
C ASP A 108 -6.48 9.96 -20.34
N ARG A 109 -7.60 9.27 -20.59
CA ARG A 109 -8.92 9.84 -20.89
C ARG A 109 -9.61 10.47 -19.68
N PHE A 110 -9.10 10.27 -18.47
CA PHE A 110 -9.63 10.93 -17.28
C PHE A 110 -9.60 12.46 -17.45
N GLY A 111 -10.76 13.11 -17.38
CA GLY A 111 -10.91 14.55 -17.58
C GLY A 111 -11.20 14.98 -19.04
N GLU A 112 -11.40 14.05 -19.97
CA GLU A 112 -11.91 14.36 -21.33
C GLU A 112 -13.43 14.61 -21.31
N ASP A 113 -14.16 13.98 -20.40
CA ASP A 113 -15.58 14.21 -20.20
C ASP A 113 -15.81 15.45 -19.30
N ALA A 114 -16.32 16.53 -19.89
CA ALA A 114 -16.63 17.78 -19.19
C ALA A 114 -17.95 17.72 -18.39
N SER A 115 -18.74 16.65 -18.52
CA SER A 115 -20.05 16.54 -17.87
C SER A 115 -19.97 16.21 -16.38
N ASN A 116 -18.86 15.60 -15.94
CA ASN A 116 -18.64 15.18 -14.55
C ASN A 116 -17.30 15.68 -14.05
N SER A 117 -17.22 16.04 -12.75
CA SER A 117 -15.93 16.36 -12.14
C SER A 117 -14.98 15.18 -12.21
N LEU A 118 -13.69 15.45 -12.38
CA LEU A 118 -12.66 14.40 -12.45
C LEU A 118 -12.63 13.52 -11.19
N PHE A 119 -12.91 14.10 -10.03
CA PHE A 119 -13.04 13.35 -8.77
C PHE A 119 -14.20 12.35 -8.82
N SER A 120 -15.37 12.75 -9.32
CA SER A 120 -16.52 11.85 -9.51
C SER A 120 -16.21 10.73 -10.49
N GLN A 121 -15.48 11.03 -11.57
CA GLN A 121 -15.03 10.03 -12.55
C GLN A 121 -14.11 8.99 -11.91
N LEU A 122 -13.17 9.40 -11.03
CA LEU A 122 -12.31 8.47 -10.32
C LEU A 122 -13.11 7.55 -9.40
N LEU A 123 -14.01 8.10 -8.58
CA LEU A 123 -14.77 7.31 -7.61
C LEU A 123 -15.69 6.28 -8.28
N SER A 124 -16.26 6.62 -9.44
CA SER A 124 -17.16 5.76 -10.22
C SER A 124 -16.44 4.86 -11.23
N SER A 125 -15.12 4.98 -11.37
CA SER A 125 -14.35 4.22 -12.35
C SER A 125 -14.32 2.72 -12.02
N ALA A 126 -14.36 1.89 -13.06
CA ALA A 126 -14.10 0.46 -12.94
C ALA A 126 -12.67 0.14 -12.44
N GLN A 127 -11.73 1.09 -12.52
CA GLN A 127 -10.39 0.96 -11.94
C GLN A 127 -10.37 1.20 -10.42
N ASN A 128 -11.47 1.63 -9.81
CA ASN A 128 -11.56 1.77 -8.36
C ASN A 128 -11.76 0.41 -7.70
N GLU A 129 -10.69 -0.12 -7.09
CA GLU A 129 -10.71 -1.38 -6.35
C GLU A 129 -11.13 -1.22 -4.87
N SER A 130 -11.58 -0.03 -4.45
CA SER A 130 -12.03 0.17 -3.06
C SER A 130 -13.42 -0.46 -2.81
N HIS A 131 -13.57 -1.14 -1.68
CA HIS A 131 -14.84 -1.75 -1.24
C HIS A 131 -15.74 -0.79 -0.46
N VAL A 132 -15.35 0.48 -0.34
CA VAL A 132 -16.13 1.48 0.37
C VAL A 132 -17.16 2.04 -0.60
N SER A 133 -18.42 1.65 -0.40
CA SER A 133 -19.58 2.31 -1.01
C SER A 133 -19.77 3.68 -0.38
N VAL A 134 -18.87 4.61 -0.67
CA VAL A 134 -19.09 6.00 -0.28
C VAL A 134 -20.20 6.49 -1.20
N SER A 135 -21.34 6.87 -0.62
CA SER A 135 -22.28 7.77 -1.28
C SER A 135 -21.93 9.17 -0.79
N PRO A 136 -20.85 9.81 -1.25
CA PRO A 136 -20.64 11.18 -0.85
C PRO A 136 -21.81 11.94 -1.46
N GLN A 137 -22.64 12.55 -0.60
CA GLN A 137 -23.49 13.63 -1.05
C GLN A 137 -22.53 14.73 -1.49
N MET A 138 -22.09 14.67 -2.75
CA MET A 138 -21.12 15.57 -3.32
C MET A 138 -21.78 16.94 -3.41
N GLN A 139 -21.51 17.77 -2.42
CA GLN A 139 -21.59 19.21 -2.61
C GLN A 139 -20.18 19.64 -2.99
N THR A 140 -19.93 19.73 -4.29
CA THR A 140 -18.80 20.52 -4.78
C THR A 140 -19.02 21.94 -4.28
N SER A 141 -18.37 22.31 -3.19
CA SER A 141 -18.29 23.71 -2.79
C SER A 141 -17.60 24.44 -3.94
N THR A 142 -18.33 25.31 -4.62
CA THR A 142 -17.79 26.18 -5.67
C THR A 142 -16.79 27.20 -5.14
N ASP A 143 -16.71 27.36 -3.82
CA ASP A 143 -15.74 28.21 -3.16
C ASP A 143 -14.38 27.51 -3.03
N LEU A 144 -13.63 27.50 -4.13
CA LEU A 144 -12.21 27.10 -4.17
C LEU A 144 -11.33 27.90 -3.16
N HIS A 145 -11.89 28.96 -2.58
CA HIS A 145 -11.24 29.88 -1.65
C HIS A 145 -11.56 29.62 -0.18
N SER A 146 -12.41 28.65 0.18
CA SER A 146 -12.66 28.35 1.59
C SER A 146 -11.44 27.67 2.21
N ALA A 147 -10.85 28.29 3.24
CA ALA A 147 -9.76 27.69 3.99
C ALA A 147 -10.21 26.39 4.66
N THR A 148 -9.32 25.39 4.72
CA THR A 148 -9.59 24.14 5.44
C THR A 148 -9.81 24.44 6.93
N PRO A 149 -10.95 24.02 7.51
CA PRO A 149 -11.22 24.25 8.93
C PRO A 149 -10.16 23.58 9.83
N PRO A 150 -9.78 24.19 10.96
CA PRO A 150 -8.91 23.55 11.95
C PRO A 150 -9.51 22.22 12.41
N GLY A 151 -8.72 21.15 12.35
CA GLY A 151 -9.15 19.82 12.80
C GLY A 151 -9.97 19.01 11.78
N ALA A 152 -10.29 19.57 10.61
CA ALA A 152 -10.91 18.81 9.52
C ALA A 152 -10.02 17.63 9.09
N ARG A 153 -10.67 16.53 8.71
CA ARG A 153 -9.98 15.33 8.20
C ARG A 153 -9.61 15.56 6.75
N LEU A 154 -8.32 15.47 6.42
CA LEU A 154 -7.87 15.76 5.07
C LEU A 154 -8.15 14.59 4.11
N LEU A 155 -8.42 14.94 2.86
CA LEU A 155 -8.37 14.02 1.72
C LEU A 155 -7.03 14.14 1.02
N HIS A 156 -6.39 13.01 0.77
CA HIS A 156 -5.09 12.91 0.15
C HIS A 156 -5.17 12.13 -1.15
N PHE A 157 -4.58 12.68 -2.21
CA PHE A 157 -4.15 11.91 -3.36
C PHE A 157 -2.76 11.35 -3.08
N LYS A 158 -2.61 10.04 -3.21
CA LYS A 158 -1.38 9.33 -2.86
C LYS A 158 -0.88 8.49 -4.02
N PHE A 159 0.45 8.41 -4.14
CA PHE A 159 1.12 7.33 -4.85
C PHE A 159 2.03 6.61 -3.87
N GLU A 160 1.85 5.31 -3.71
CA GLU A 160 2.71 4.47 -2.89
C GLU A 160 3.43 3.47 -3.81
N PRO A 161 4.77 3.36 -3.77
CA PRO A 161 5.52 2.48 -4.66
C PRO A 161 5.46 1.02 -4.24
N LEU A 162 6.14 0.16 -5.00
CA LEU A 162 6.33 -1.26 -4.68
C LEU A 162 6.86 -1.43 -3.24
N ILE A 163 6.26 -2.38 -2.52
CA ILE A 163 6.77 -2.88 -1.23
C ILE A 163 6.79 -4.40 -1.28
N LEU A 164 7.88 -5.02 -0.81
CA LEU A 164 8.00 -6.47 -0.64
C LEU A 164 8.56 -6.79 0.75
N HIS A 165 8.10 -7.88 1.35
CA HIS A 165 8.76 -8.53 2.46
C HIS A 165 9.28 -9.89 2.00
N ILE A 166 10.59 -10.09 2.10
CA ILE A 166 11.28 -11.29 1.62
C ILE A 166 11.98 -11.96 2.80
N LEU A 167 11.50 -13.15 3.14
CA LEU A 167 12.13 -14.04 4.09
C LEU A 167 13.32 -14.73 3.41
N CYS A 168 14.47 -14.70 4.06
CA CYS A 168 15.74 -15.21 3.54
C CYS A 168 16.25 -16.36 4.41
N SER A 169 16.81 -17.39 3.79
CA SER A 169 17.36 -18.56 4.49
C SER A 169 18.62 -18.26 5.30
N SER A 170 19.29 -17.15 5.02
CA SER A 170 20.53 -16.72 5.70
C SER A 170 20.74 -15.21 5.60
N LEU A 171 21.66 -14.69 6.43
CA LEU A 171 22.15 -13.31 6.34
C LEU A 171 22.81 -13.03 4.98
N TRP A 172 23.44 -14.03 4.35
CA TRP A 172 24.07 -13.87 3.05
C TRP A 172 23.04 -13.70 1.93
N ALA A 173 21.98 -14.52 1.93
CA ALA A 173 20.85 -14.34 1.02
C ALA A 173 20.18 -12.97 1.21
N ALA A 174 19.96 -12.56 2.46
CA ALA A 174 19.44 -11.23 2.79
C ALA A 174 20.34 -10.09 2.28
N ARG A 175 21.66 -10.23 2.42
CA ARG A 175 22.63 -9.25 1.91
C ARG A 175 22.53 -9.09 0.39
N LYS A 176 22.38 -10.19 -0.37
CA LYS A 176 22.19 -10.13 -1.82
C LYS A 176 20.95 -9.34 -2.20
N VAL A 177 19.81 -9.67 -1.59
CA VAL A 177 18.54 -8.96 -1.81
C VAL A 177 18.67 -7.49 -1.47
N LEU A 178 19.33 -7.15 -0.36
CA LEU A 178 19.51 -5.76 0.06
C LEU A 178 20.35 -4.94 -0.93
N ILE A 179 21.47 -5.50 -1.40
CA ILE A 179 22.34 -4.85 -2.40
C ILE A 179 21.56 -4.62 -3.69
N ALA A 180 20.87 -5.65 -4.20
CA ALA A 180 20.03 -5.54 -5.39
C ALA A 180 18.94 -4.46 -5.23
N SER A 181 18.29 -4.44 -4.06
CA SER A 181 17.25 -3.46 -3.73
C SER A 181 17.76 -2.03 -3.76
N GLN A 182 18.86 -1.76 -3.07
CA GLN A 182 19.47 -0.44 -3.01
C GLN A 182 19.96 0.02 -4.39
N ALA A 183 20.60 -0.88 -5.16
CA ALA A 183 21.05 -0.61 -6.53
C ALA A 183 19.88 -0.32 -7.49
N ALA A 184 18.74 -1.00 -7.31
CA ALA A 184 17.52 -0.76 -8.08
C ALA A 184 16.77 0.53 -7.70
N GLY A 185 17.22 1.23 -6.66
CA GLY A 185 16.62 2.49 -6.19
C GLY A 185 15.64 2.35 -5.03
N PHE A 186 15.53 1.17 -4.41
CA PHE A 186 14.79 0.95 -3.17
C PHE A 186 15.67 1.28 -1.95
N ARG A 187 16.02 2.57 -1.80
CA ARG A 187 17.07 3.03 -0.88
C ARG A 187 16.72 2.85 0.60
N GLU A 188 15.44 2.85 0.93
CA GLU A 188 14.93 2.68 2.29
C GLU A 188 14.76 1.20 2.69
N SER A 189 15.24 0.27 1.85
CA SER A 189 15.23 -1.16 2.13
C SER A 189 16.19 -1.53 3.26
N GLY A 190 15.84 -2.55 4.04
CA GLY A 190 16.64 -2.99 5.18
C GLY A 190 16.24 -4.35 5.71
N ILE A 191 17.08 -4.90 6.57
CA ILE A 191 16.76 -6.11 7.34
C ILE A 191 15.83 -5.70 8.49
N SER A 192 14.61 -6.22 8.50
CA SER A 192 13.58 -5.86 9.49
C SER A 192 13.55 -6.81 10.70
N SER A 193 14.06 -8.02 10.56
CA SER A 193 14.24 -8.98 11.66
C SER A 193 15.39 -9.94 11.38
N VAL A 194 16.04 -10.40 12.45
CA VAL A 194 17.11 -11.39 12.46
C VAL A 194 16.83 -12.36 13.62
N PRO A 195 17.19 -13.66 13.51
CA PRO A 195 17.02 -14.63 14.59
C PRO A 195 17.82 -14.26 15.84
N GLU A 196 17.30 -14.58 17.02
CA GLU A 196 17.99 -14.36 18.29
C GLU A 196 18.89 -15.55 18.62
N PRO A 197 20.20 -15.36 18.86
CA PRO A 197 21.15 -16.46 19.04
C PRO A 197 20.87 -17.36 20.27
N SER A 198 20.17 -16.82 21.26
CA SER A 198 19.90 -17.45 22.56
C SER A 198 18.66 -18.34 22.57
N ILE A 199 17.83 -18.31 21.52
CA ILE A 199 16.56 -19.04 21.47
C ILE A 199 16.70 -20.26 20.56
N PRO A 200 16.22 -21.45 20.96
CA PRO A 200 16.27 -22.66 20.14
C PRO A 200 15.67 -22.45 18.74
N ILE A 201 16.42 -22.88 17.72
CA ILE A 201 16.14 -22.64 16.29
C ILE A 201 14.76 -23.22 15.86
N ASP A 202 14.29 -24.26 16.54
CA ASP A 202 13.01 -24.92 16.33
C ASP A 202 11.80 -24.13 16.88
N THR A 203 12.02 -23.13 17.74
CA THR A 203 10.97 -22.31 18.36
C THR A 203 10.84 -20.90 17.78
N GLN A 204 11.81 -20.42 17.01
CA GLN A 204 11.75 -19.10 16.37
C GLN A 204 11.30 -19.15 14.92
N ASP A 205 10.73 -18.01 14.50
CA ASP A 205 10.82 -17.48 13.15
C ASP A 205 12.30 -17.16 12.80
N GLY A 206 13.15 -18.19 12.80
CA GLY A 206 14.61 -18.15 12.70
C GLY A 206 15.15 -17.77 11.32
N HIS A 207 14.52 -16.78 10.68
CA HIS A 207 14.87 -16.33 9.34
C HIS A 207 15.10 -14.82 9.31
N VAL A 208 15.86 -14.41 8.30
CA VAL A 208 16.18 -13.00 8.10
C VAL A 208 15.11 -12.39 7.22
N MET A 209 14.41 -11.36 7.69
CA MET A 209 13.41 -10.65 6.89
C MET A 209 14.03 -9.41 6.26
N VAL A 210 13.92 -9.27 4.94
CA VAL A 210 14.26 -8.05 4.22
C VAL A 210 12.98 -7.34 3.79
N ALA A 211 12.83 -6.07 4.18
CA ALA A 211 11.81 -5.18 3.62
C ALA A 211 12.41 -4.42 2.44
N VAL A 212 11.87 -4.64 1.24
CA VAL A 212 12.20 -3.87 0.03
C VAL A 212 11.17 -2.75 -0.11
N ARG A 213 11.63 -1.50 -0.04
CA ARG A 213 10.75 -0.33 -0.03
C ARG A 213 11.47 0.93 -0.50
N THR A 214 10.69 1.93 -0.91
CA THR A 214 11.22 3.27 -1.12
C THR A 214 10.24 4.38 -0.73
N THR A 215 10.77 5.52 -0.29
CA THR A 215 10.03 6.78 -0.17
C THR A 215 10.28 7.70 -1.36
N GLY A 216 11.33 7.46 -2.15
CA GLY A 216 11.73 8.32 -3.28
C GLY A 216 10.77 8.33 -4.47
N LEU A 217 9.67 7.58 -4.43
CA LEU A 217 8.56 7.64 -5.39
C LEU A 217 7.23 7.99 -4.71
N THR A 218 7.17 8.10 -3.39
CA THR A 218 5.94 8.37 -2.66
C THR A 218 5.38 9.75 -2.99
N MET A 219 4.09 9.83 -3.30
CA MET A 219 3.36 11.09 -3.45
C MET A 219 2.32 11.18 -2.35
N ASP A 220 2.20 12.34 -1.75
CA ASP A 220 1.13 12.65 -0.82
C ASP A 220 0.76 14.11 -1.01
N ALA A 221 -0.44 14.36 -1.55
CA ALA A 221 -0.93 15.70 -1.86
C ALA A 221 -2.34 15.87 -1.28
N PRO A 222 -2.58 16.85 -0.40
CA PRO A 222 -3.94 17.18 0.04
C PRO A 222 -4.75 17.71 -1.16
N ILE A 223 -5.98 17.21 -1.32
CA ILE A 223 -6.90 17.58 -2.40
C ILE A 223 -8.25 18.09 -1.89
N GLY A 224 -8.48 18.01 -0.58
CA GLY A 224 -9.73 18.44 0.04
C GLY A 224 -9.78 18.03 1.50
N TYR A 225 -10.98 18.06 2.05
CA TYR A 225 -11.26 17.65 3.42
C TYR A 225 -12.69 17.14 3.56
N LEU A 226 -12.95 16.41 4.63
CA LEU A 226 -14.31 16.06 5.08
C LEU A 226 -14.83 17.20 5.96
N GLY A 227 -15.94 17.83 5.55
CA GLY A 227 -16.62 18.86 6.33
C GLY A 227 -17.36 18.31 7.54
N GLU A 228 -17.80 19.20 8.44
CA GLU A 228 -18.62 18.84 9.62
C GLU A 228 -19.99 18.23 9.25
N ASP A 229 -20.43 18.50 8.03
CA ASP A 229 -21.63 17.96 7.39
C ASP A 229 -21.42 16.58 6.76
N ASP A 230 -20.28 15.92 7.05
CA ASP A 230 -19.84 14.65 6.45
C ASP A 230 -19.72 14.69 4.90
N ASN A 231 -19.71 15.89 4.31
CA ASN A 231 -19.55 16.08 2.88
C ASN A 231 -18.07 16.28 2.52
N ILE A 232 -17.65 15.66 1.42
CA ILE A 232 -16.31 15.86 0.86
C ILE A 232 -16.26 17.22 0.17
N LYS A 233 -15.32 18.07 0.58
CA LYS A 233 -15.06 19.40 0.00
C LYS A 233 -13.68 19.41 -0.62
N LEU A 234 -13.64 19.53 -1.95
CA LEU A 234 -12.38 19.65 -2.69
C LEU A 234 -11.92 21.11 -2.66
N ASN A 235 -10.63 21.32 -2.42
CA ASN A 235 -9.99 22.64 -2.48
C ASN A 235 -8.99 22.75 -3.63
N VAL A 236 -9.09 21.85 -4.61
CA VAL A 236 -8.27 21.81 -5.82
C VAL A 236 -9.16 21.75 -7.06
N SER A 237 -8.65 22.26 -8.17
CA SER A 237 -9.33 22.17 -9.46
C SER A 237 -9.13 20.81 -10.14
N ASP A 238 -9.99 20.48 -11.09
CA ASP A 238 -9.83 19.28 -11.93
C ASP A 238 -8.51 19.33 -12.73
N ALA A 239 -8.05 20.51 -13.13
CA ALA A 239 -6.75 20.66 -13.78
C ALA A 239 -5.57 20.27 -12.86
N TYR A 240 -5.66 20.59 -11.57
CA TYR A 240 -4.68 20.17 -10.58
C TYR A 240 -4.74 18.66 -10.34
N LEU A 241 -5.94 18.11 -10.16
CA LEU A 241 -6.13 16.66 -9.97
C LEU A 241 -5.66 15.87 -11.20
N GLY A 242 -5.93 16.35 -12.41
CA GLY A 242 -5.41 15.77 -13.66
C GLY A 242 -3.88 15.81 -13.74
N SER A 243 -3.25 16.86 -13.20
CA SER A 243 -1.80 16.93 -13.08
C SER A 243 -1.25 15.88 -12.10
N LEU A 244 -1.93 15.67 -10.96
CA LEU A 244 -1.56 14.62 -10.01
C LEU A 244 -1.70 13.21 -10.61
N ILE A 245 -2.74 12.94 -11.38
CA ILE A 245 -2.90 11.67 -12.11
C ILE A 245 -1.72 11.43 -13.05
N LYS A 246 -1.37 12.42 -13.88
CA LYS A 246 -0.22 12.34 -14.79
C LYS A 246 1.08 12.06 -14.05
N MET A 247 1.33 12.75 -12.93
CA MET A 247 2.49 12.49 -12.08
C MET A 247 2.45 11.08 -11.45
N GLY A 248 1.27 10.60 -11.04
CA GLY A 248 1.07 9.24 -10.55
C GLY A 248 1.41 8.18 -11.61
N ASN A 249 0.94 8.36 -12.85
CA ASN A 249 1.26 7.49 -13.98
C ASN A 249 2.77 7.48 -14.31
N GLN A 250 3.43 8.63 -14.26
CA GLN A 250 4.89 8.70 -14.41
C GLN A 250 5.63 7.95 -13.30
N ARG A 251 5.12 7.99 -12.06
CA ARG A 251 5.67 7.22 -10.93
C ARG A 251 5.44 5.73 -11.10
N PHE A 252 4.31 5.29 -11.65
CA PHE A 252 4.12 3.90 -12.05
C PHE A 252 5.19 3.44 -13.04
N ALA A 253 5.42 4.21 -14.11
CA ALA A 253 6.45 3.87 -15.10
C ALA A 253 7.85 3.77 -14.47
N THR A 254 8.20 4.70 -13.58
CA THR A 254 9.48 4.67 -12.87
C THR A 254 9.54 3.49 -11.89
N ASN A 255 8.45 3.19 -11.19
CA ASN A 255 8.33 2.05 -10.27
C ASN A 255 8.53 0.72 -11.02
N GLU A 256 7.98 0.60 -12.24
CA GLU A 256 8.20 -0.57 -13.11
C GLU A 256 9.67 -0.74 -13.50
N GLN A 257 10.35 0.35 -13.88
CA GLN A 257 11.78 0.31 -14.17
C GLN A 257 12.62 -0.08 -12.93
N ARG A 258 12.23 0.37 -11.73
CA ARG A 258 12.89 -0.06 -10.49
C ARG A 258 12.61 -1.54 -10.21
N LYS A 259 11.37 -2.00 -10.41
CA LYS A 259 10.97 -3.41 -10.27
C LYS A 259 11.80 -4.32 -11.19
N GLN A 260 11.98 -3.92 -12.45
CA GLN A 260 12.81 -4.67 -13.40
C GLN A 260 14.28 -4.74 -12.95
N ARG A 261 14.87 -3.61 -12.54
CA ARG A 261 16.25 -3.61 -12.01
C ARG A 261 16.41 -4.45 -10.74
N LEU A 262 15.41 -4.43 -9.86
CA LEU A 262 15.40 -5.26 -8.65
C LEU A 262 15.41 -6.73 -9.03
N ARG A 263 14.52 -7.13 -9.95
CA ARG A 263 14.46 -8.48 -10.50
C ARG A 263 15.84 -8.89 -11.03
N ASP A 264 16.42 -8.11 -11.93
CA ASP A 264 17.67 -8.44 -12.59
C ASP A 264 18.87 -8.45 -11.63
N GLY A 265 18.79 -7.74 -10.49
CA GLY A 265 19.82 -7.78 -9.45
C GLY A 265 19.67 -8.93 -8.45
N ILE A 266 18.47 -9.51 -8.31
CA ILE A 266 18.20 -10.65 -7.42
C ILE A 266 18.51 -11.98 -8.12
N MET A 267 18.16 -12.10 -9.40
CA MET A 267 18.38 -13.30 -10.24
C MET A 267 19.86 -13.47 -10.57
#